data_AF-A0A9W8IPN1-F1
#
_entry.id   AF-A0A9W8IPN1-F1
#
_cell.length_a   1.000
_cell.length_b   1.000
_cell.length_c   1.000
_cell.angle_alpha   90.00
_cell.angle_beta   90.00
_cell.angle_gamma   90.00
#
_symmetry.space_group_name_H-M   'P 1'
#
loop_
_entity.id
_entity.type
_entity.pdbx_description
1 polymer ?
#
loop_
_entity_poly.entity_id
_entity_poly.type
_entity_poly.pdbx_seq_one_letter_code
_entity_poly.pdbx_strand_id
1 'polypeptide(L)'
;MAVDSLYTLLDGIRELMITAQTANMREICRLTWFQFLMDYPLGERRLTNAMTFIVQNASGYVFESGRTSALEIMSVIVNRFADEVLLPNAAEPFFLGLVLVIAKGDSSKCREMAAHLLPKLIWSAETASSVLVIDSELSEKVARAASNKQQKMHELRRAVLQCYGIIIEPLGDRFAKRVPALLAVVDSALSVSLKTWKQAEAQLNAGQQAAAGDLEKIAANLHSGSNPHDKELAYWETAYMALNTFGKYVSASLQRAMGEADGSRI
;
A
#
# COMPACT_ATOMS: atom_id res chain seq x y z
N MET A 1 -12.72 -15.49 36.40
CA MET A 1 -13.30 -14.17 36.72
C MET A 1 -12.28 -13.02 36.65
N ALA A 2 -11.09 -13.13 37.27
CA ALA A 2 -10.07 -12.07 37.16
C ALA A 2 -9.42 -11.97 35.76
N VAL A 3 -9.23 -13.10 35.07
CA VAL A 3 -8.61 -13.17 33.74
C VAL A 3 -9.48 -12.49 32.66
N ASP A 4 -10.80 -12.64 32.71
CA ASP A 4 -11.70 -12.01 31.73
C ASP A 4 -11.73 -10.49 31.88
N SER A 5 -11.67 -9.98 33.11
CA SER A 5 -11.62 -8.54 33.38
C SER A 5 -10.38 -7.88 32.77
N LEU A 6 -9.25 -8.58 32.72
CA LEU A 6 -8.00 -8.06 32.17
C LEU A 6 -8.07 -7.95 30.64
N TYR A 7 -8.64 -8.94 29.97
CA TYR A 7 -8.83 -8.88 28.51
C TYR A 7 -9.87 -7.83 28.10
N THR A 8 -10.93 -7.61 28.90
CA THR A 8 -11.87 -6.49 28.67
C THR A 8 -11.18 -5.14 28.83
N LEU A 9 -10.31 -4.99 29.84
CA LEU A 9 -9.51 -3.77 30.00
C LEU A 9 -8.58 -3.55 28.80
N LEU A 10 -7.94 -4.62 28.31
CA LEU A 10 -7.09 -4.55 27.13
C LEU A 10 -7.84 -4.05 25.89
N ASP A 11 -9.05 -4.54 25.65
CA ASP A 11 -9.89 -4.08 24.56
C ASP A 11 -10.20 -2.58 24.69
N GLY A 12 -10.46 -2.08 25.91
CA GLY A 12 -10.61 -0.65 26.18
C GLY A 12 -9.35 0.17 25.91
N ILE A 13 -8.17 -0.31 26.32
CA ILE A 13 -6.88 0.35 26.03
C ILE A 13 -6.61 0.38 24.52
N ARG A 14 -6.94 -0.71 23.81
CA ARG A 14 -6.83 -0.81 22.34
C ARG A 14 -7.69 0.23 21.62
N GLU A 15 -8.88 0.53 22.14
CA GLU A 15 -9.74 1.57 21.58
C GLU A 15 -9.24 2.97 21.91
N LEU A 16 -8.75 3.18 23.14
CA LEU A 16 -8.22 4.47 23.58
C LEU A 16 -6.95 4.88 22.83
N MET A 17 -6.09 3.93 22.44
CA MET A 17 -4.91 4.28 21.64
C MET A 17 -5.27 4.90 20.28
N ILE A 18 -6.47 4.68 19.75
CA ILE A 18 -6.95 5.30 18.51
C ILE A 18 -7.77 6.56 18.80
N THR A 19 -8.67 6.48 19.78
CA THR A 19 -9.73 7.48 19.98
C THR A 19 -9.38 8.59 20.97
N ALA A 20 -8.34 8.42 21.79
CA ALA A 20 -7.98 9.44 22.79
C ALA A 20 -7.60 10.77 22.13
N GLN A 21 -8.06 11.87 22.74
CA GLN A 21 -7.91 13.22 22.17
C GLN A 21 -6.46 13.71 22.18
N THR A 22 -5.72 13.43 23.25
CA THR A 22 -4.33 13.88 23.40
C THR A 22 -3.34 12.85 22.86
N ALA A 23 -2.25 13.33 22.23
CA ALA A 23 -1.20 12.46 21.71
C ALA A 23 -0.53 11.63 22.81
N ASN A 24 -0.27 12.25 23.97
CA ASN A 24 0.33 11.58 25.13
C ASN A 24 -0.52 10.39 25.63
N MET A 25 -1.85 10.55 25.67
CA MET A 25 -2.73 9.44 26.09
C MET A 25 -2.69 8.30 25.07
N ARG A 26 -2.73 8.62 23.76
CA ARG A 26 -2.59 7.60 22.71
C ARG A 26 -1.26 6.86 22.82
N GLU A 27 -0.17 7.57 23.09
CA GLU A 27 1.15 6.99 23.29
C GLU A 27 1.22 6.03 24.48
N ILE A 28 0.77 6.46 25.66
CA ILE A 28 0.71 5.62 26.86
C ILE A 28 -0.15 4.38 26.60
N CYS A 29 -1.31 4.53 25.95
CA CYS A 29 -2.16 3.39 25.62
C CYS A 29 -1.47 2.42 24.64
N ARG A 30 -0.78 2.91 23.60
CA ARG A 30 -0.03 2.05 22.67
C ARG A 30 1.06 1.26 23.38
N LEU A 31 1.86 1.94 24.22
CA LEU A 31 2.94 1.29 24.96
C LEU A 31 2.40 0.24 25.93
N THR A 32 1.34 0.57 26.67
CA THR A 32 0.71 -0.36 27.63
C THR A 32 0.10 -1.56 26.91
N TRP A 33 -0.62 -1.32 25.81
CA TRP A 33 -1.22 -2.39 25.00
C TRP A 33 -0.16 -3.30 24.37
N PHE A 34 0.92 -2.70 23.85
CA PHE A 34 2.04 -3.43 23.29
C PHE A 34 2.76 -4.29 24.32
N GLN A 35 3.05 -3.74 25.51
CA GLN A 35 3.66 -4.48 26.61
C GLN A 35 2.79 -5.70 26.97
N PHE A 36 1.47 -5.53 26.99
CA PHE A 36 0.56 -6.63 27.24
C PHE A 36 0.61 -7.71 26.15
N LEU A 37 0.70 -7.33 24.87
CA LEU A 37 0.88 -8.30 23.78
C LEU A 37 2.11 -9.19 23.98
N MET A 38 3.13 -8.67 24.68
CA MET A 38 4.39 -9.36 24.93
C MET A 38 4.39 -10.22 26.18
N ASP A 39 3.86 -9.69 27.28
CA ASP A 39 3.94 -10.37 28.56
C ASP A 39 2.86 -11.44 28.74
N TYR A 40 1.78 -11.39 27.93
CA TYR A 40 0.63 -12.26 28.11
C TYR A 40 0.36 -13.14 26.87
N PRO A 41 0.19 -14.46 27.05
CA PRO A 41 -0.07 -15.37 25.95
C PRO A 41 -1.45 -15.11 25.35
N LEU A 42 -1.47 -14.66 24.10
CA LEU A 42 -2.69 -14.47 23.32
C LEU A 42 -2.93 -15.70 22.45
N GLY A 43 -4.18 -16.18 22.44
CA GLY A 43 -4.59 -17.16 21.44
C GLY A 43 -4.53 -16.55 20.04
N GLU A 44 -4.19 -17.37 19.04
CA GLU A 44 -4.01 -16.98 17.63
C GLU A 44 -5.16 -16.10 17.11
N ARG A 45 -6.42 -16.49 17.36
CA ARG A 45 -7.60 -15.70 16.97
C ARG A 45 -7.61 -14.28 17.54
N ARG A 46 -7.21 -14.10 18.81
CA ARG A 46 -7.17 -12.77 19.45
C ARG A 46 -6.05 -11.92 18.84
N LEU A 47 -4.91 -12.55 18.54
CA LEU A 47 -3.80 -11.90 17.89
C LEU A 47 -4.15 -11.44 16.47
N THR A 48 -4.78 -12.29 15.67
CA THR A 48 -5.26 -11.92 14.32
C THR A 48 -6.28 -10.80 14.37
N ASN A 49 -7.20 -10.81 15.34
CA ASN A 49 -8.16 -9.73 15.54
C ASN A 49 -7.48 -8.41 15.92
N ALA A 50 -6.44 -8.46 16.76
CA ALA A 50 -5.64 -7.31 17.13
C ALA A 50 -4.92 -6.70 15.91
N MET A 51 -4.30 -7.52 15.07
CA MET A 51 -3.64 -7.05 13.84
C MET A 51 -4.64 -6.46 12.84
N THR A 52 -5.79 -7.12 12.68
CA THR A 52 -6.88 -6.62 11.84
C THR A 52 -7.41 -5.28 12.32
N PHE A 53 -7.57 -5.09 13.63
CA PHE A 53 -7.98 -3.83 14.22
C PHE A 53 -7.02 -2.69 13.88
N ILE A 54 -5.70 -2.92 13.98
CA ILE A 54 -4.70 -1.92 13.63
C ILE A 54 -4.83 -1.53 12.14
N VAL A 55 -4.94 -2.53 11.25
CA VAL A 55 -5.03 -2.32 9.80
C VAL A 55 -6.28 -1.52 9.40
N GLN A 56 -7.43 -1.87 9.98
CA GLN A 56 -8.68 -1.16 9.73
C GLN A 56 -8.60 0.30 10.17
N ASN A 57 -8.00 0.56 11.33
CA ASN A 57 -7.85 1.94 11.83
C ASN A 57 -6.76 2.73 11.09
N ALA A 58 -5.69 2.09 10.62
CA ALA A 58 -4.65 2.77 9.83
C ALA A 58 -5.20 3.26 8.48
N SER A 59 -6.04 2.45 7.83
CA SER A 59 -6.55 2.73 6.48
C SER A 59 -7.90 3.48 6.46
N GLY A 60 -8.79 3.20 7.40
CA GLY A 60 -10.19 3.63 7.35
C GLY A 60 -10.66 4.53 8.49
N TYR A 61 -9.83 4.83 9.50
CA TYR A 61 -10.28 5.71 10.59
C TYR A 61 -10.43 7.15 10.11
N VAL A 62 -11.50 7.80 10.56
CA VAL A 62 -11.93 9.13 10.06
C VAL A 62 -10.89 10.21 10.37
N PHE A 63 -10.25 10.14 11.54
CA PHE A 63 -9.30 11.16 11.98
C PHE A 63 -7.84 10.76 11.70
N GLU A 64 -7.05 11.70 11.18
CA GLU A 64 -5.62 11.50 10.94
C GLU A 64 -4.86 11.12 12.22
N SER A 65 -5.24 11.66 13.38
CA SER A 65 -4.64 11.35 14.68
C SER A 65 -4.75 9.87 15.06
N GLY A 66 -5.87 9.22 14.76
CA GLY A 66 -6.06 7.79 15.00
C GLY A 66 -5.34 6.93 13.95
N ARG A 67 -5.37 7.34 12.67
CA ARG A 67 -4.62 6.67 11.58
C ARG A 67 -3.11 6.65 11.86
N THR A 68 -2.56 7.80 12.26
CA THR A 68 -1.14 7.94 12.64
C THR A 68 -0.80 7.10 13.87
N SER A 69 -1.67 7.06 14.89
CA SER A 69 -1.49 6.19 16.06
C SER A 69 -1.45 4.70 15.70
N ALA A 70 -2.33 4.26 14.79
CA ALA A 70 -2.32 2.89 14.28
C ALA A 70 -1.03 2.55 13.51
N LEU A 71 -0.51 3.48 12.69
CA LEU A 71 0.75 3.31 11.99
C LEU A 71 1.97 3.31 12.94
N GLU A 72 1.92 4.09 14.03
CA GLU A 72 2.96 4.09 15.06
C GLU A 72 3.05 2.74 15.78
N ILE A 73 1.93 2.17 16.24
CA ILE A 73 1.95 0.84 16.88
C ILE A 73 2.37 -0.25 15.87
N MET A 74 1.92 -0.15 14.61
CA MET A 74 2.36 -1.05 13.54
C MET A 74 3.87 -0.99 13.36
N SER A 75 4.47 0.22 13.38
CA SER A 75 5.92 0.39 13.32
C SER A 75 6.63 -0.29 14.49
N VAL A 76 6.10 -0.17 15.70
CA VAL A 76 6.72 -0.75 16.89
C VAL A 76 6.73 -2.28 16.77
N ILE A 77 5.62 -2.88 16.31
CA ILE A 77 5.52 -4.33 16.09
C ILE A 77 6.52 -4.79 15.02
N VAL A 78 6.56 -4.12 13.85
CA VAL A 78 7.48 -4.49 12.75
C VAL A 78 8.94 -4.40 13.17
N ASN A 79 9.33 -3.36 13.92
CA ASN A 79 10.73 -3.16 14.30
C ASN A 79 11.19 -4.06 15.46
N ARG A 80 10.29 -4.44 16.37
CA ARG A 80 10.67 -5.20 17.58
C ARG A 80 10.46 -6.70 17.44
N PHE A 81 9.66 -7.17 16.50
CA PHE A 81 9.26 -8.58 16.42
C PHE A 81 9.40 -9.17 15.03
N ALA A 82 10.63 -9.24 14.51
CA ALA A 82 10.87 -9.88 13.24
C ALA A 82 10.75 -11.42 13.32
N ASP A 83 11.15 -12.05 14.43
CA ASP A 83 11.36 -13.52 14.49
C ASP A 83 10.35 -14.28 15.38
N GLU A 84 9.43 -13.59 16.05
CA GLU A 84 8.48 -14.18 17.01
C GLU A 84 7.06 -14.35 16.43
N VAL A 85 6.19 -15.09 17.13
CA VAL A 85 4.78 -15.44 16.82
C VAL A 85 3.94 -14.29 16.25
N LEU A 86 4.31 -13.04 16.52
CA LEU A 86 3.64 -11.83 16.05
C LEU A 86 3.83 -11.58 14.54
N LEU A 87 5.04 -11.71 13.98
CA LEU A 87 5.25 -11.37 12.56
C LEU A 87 4.49 -12.30 11.60
N PRO A 88 4.49 -13.64 11.78
CA PRO A 88 3.73 -14.52 10.89
C PRO A 88 2.24 -14.18 10.83
N ASN A 89 1.66 -13.76 11.97
CA ASN A 89 0.24 -13.39 12.06
C ASN A 89 -0.04 -11.94 11.63
N ALA A 90 0.97 -11.07 11.64
CA ALA A 90 0.84 -9.65 11.31
C ALA A 90 1.28 -9.31 9.88
N ALA A 91 2.16 -10.09 9.25
CA ALA A 91 2.84 -9.71 8.02
C ALA A 91 1.88 -9.49 6.85
N GLU A 92 1.01 -10.46 6.56
CA GLU A 92 0.02 -10.34 5.48
C GLU A 92 -0.99 -9.21 5.72
N PRO A 93 -1.68 -9.10 6.88
CA PRO A 93 -2.64 -8.02 7.10
C PRO A 93 -1.96 -6.64 7.13
N PHE A 94 -0.76 -6.52 7.72
CA PHE A 94 -0.03 -5.24 7.74
C PHE A 94 0.39 -4.83 6.35
N PHE A 95 0.89 -5.77 5.54
CA PHE A 95 1.23 -5.49 4.15
C PHE A 95 0.04 -4.96 3.38
N LEU A 96 -1.11 -5.65 3.43
CA LEU A 96 -2.32 -5.20 2.75
C LEU A 96 -2.79 -3.82 3.25
N GLY A 97 -2.73 -3.60 4.57
CA GLY A 97 -3.07 -2.32 5.19
C GLY A 97 -2.18 -1.18 4.73
N LEU A 98 -0.86 -1.40 4.70
CA LEU A 98 0.13 -0.41 4.26
C LEU A 98 -0.05 -0.08 2.78
N VAL A 99 -0.21 -1.08 1.92
CA VAL A 99 -0.48 -0.89 0.48
C VAL A 99 -1.75 -0.05 0.29
N LEU A 100 -2.81 -0.32 1.06
CA LEU A 100 -4.05 0.44 0.98
C LEU A 100 -3.87 1.89 1.44
N VAL A 101 -3.12 2.14 2.52
CA VAL A 101 -2.79 3.50 2.99
C VAL A 101 -1.98 4.24 1.94
N ILE A 102 -0.96 3.63 1.34
CA ILE A 102 -0.14 4.25 0.28
C ILE A 102 -0.99 4.59 -0.94
N ALA A 103 -1.85 3.66 -1.36
CA ALA A 103 -2.63 3.79 -2.58
C ALA A 103 -3.82 4.75 -2.47
N LYS A 104 -4.47 4.81 -1.29
CA LYS A 104 -5.76 5.48 -1.10
C LYS A 104 -5.83 6.44 0.09
N GLY A 105 -4.78 6.53 0.90
CA GLY A 105 -4.80 7.38 2.09
C GLY A 105 -4.91 8.86 1.72
N ASP A 106 -5.74 9.62 2.43
CA ASP A 106 -5.95 11.05 2.15
C ASP A 106 -4.81 11.91 2.71
N SER A 107 -4.30 11.58 3.89
CA SER A 107 -3.20 12.31 4.54
C SER A 107 -1.84 11.93 3.93
N SER A 108 -1.09 12.93 3.48
CA SER A 108 0.30 12.77 3.03
C SER A 108 1.19 12.18 4.12
N LYS A 109 1.00 12.61 5.37
CA LYS A 109 1.73 12.09 6.54
C LYS A 109 1.50 10.59 6.73
N CYS A 110 0.26 10.12 6.67
CA CYS A 110 -0.03 8.69 6.77
C CYS A 110 0.58 7.90 5.61
N ARG A 111 0.53 8.43 4.38
CA ARG A 111 1.14 7.79 3.21
C ARG A 111 2.66 7.68 3.36
N GLU A 112 3.32 8.72 3.84
CA GLU A 112 4.77 8.74 4.08
C GLU A 112 5.17 7.75 5.17
N MET A 113 4.45 7.73 6.29
CA MET A 113 4.66 6.74 7.35
C MET A 113 4.50 5.31 6.81
N ALA A 114 3.45 5.03 6.04
CA ALA A 114 3.25 3.72 5.45
C ALA A 114 4.34 3.34 4.43
N ALA A 115 4.78 4.28 3.61
CA ALA A 115 5.87 4.10 2.65
C ALA A 115 7.21 3.79 3.34
N HIS A 116 7.47 4.37 4.52
CA HIS A 116 8.65 4.05 5.32
C HIS A 116 8.57 2.69 6.03
N LEU A 117 7.37 2.23 6.38
CA LEU A 117 7.17 0.94 7.06
C LEU A 117 7.17 -0.24 6.11
N LEU A 118 6.65 -0.06 4.89
CA LEU A 118 6.50 -1.14 3.92
C LEU A 118 7.82 -1.89 3.65
N PRO A 119 8.96 -1.24 3.34
CA PRO A 119 10.22 -1.95 3.14
C PRO A 119 10.70 -2.72 4.38
N LYS A 120 10.53 -2.16 5.57
CA LYS A 120 10.94 -2.79 6.83
C LYS A 120 10.15 -4.06 7.11
N LEU A 121 8.85 -4.03 6.84
CA LEU A 121 7.99 -5.20 6.96
C LEU A 121 8.43 -6.31 6.02
N ILE A 122 8.71 -5.97 4.75
CA ILE A 122 9.12 -6.94 3.73
C ILE A 122 10.46 -7.56 4.08
N TRP A 123 11.43 -6.74 4.48
CA TRP A 123 12.75 -7.19 4.91
C TRP A 123 12.66 -8.15 6.10
N SER A 124 11.86 -7.80 7.11
CA SER A 124 11.67 -8.62 8.30
C SER A 124 10.96 -9.94 7.95
N ALA A 125 9.94 -9.89 7.10
CA ALA A 125 9.18 -11.08 6.69
C ALA A 125 10.03 -12.07 5.88
N GLU A 126 10.87 -11.58 4.96
CA GLU A 126 11.79 -12.42 4.20
C GLU A 126 12.87 -13.06 5.07
N THR A 127 13.32 -12.36 6.10
CA THR A 127 14.30 -12.88 7.07
C THR A 127 13.68 -13.96 7.95
N ALA A 128 12.43 -13.75 8.38
CA ALA A 128 11.68 -14.67 9.24
C ALA A 128 11.13 -15.92 8.51
N SER A 129 11.43 -16.09 7.20
CA SER A 129 10.83 -17.13 6.33
C SER A 129 9.29 -17.09 6.26
N SER A 130 8.65 -16.04 6.79
CA SER A 130 7.24 -15.77 6.54
C SER A 130 7.13 -15.31 5.09
N VAL A 131 6.62 -16.18 4.22
CA VAL A 131 6.48 -15.84 2.80
C VAL A 131 5.42 -14.75 2.67
N LEU A 132 5.87 -13.50 2.68
CA LEU A 132 5.08 -12.42 2.15
C LEU A 132 5.07 -12.60 0.63
N VAL A 133 4.05 -13.28 0.13
CA VAL A 133 3.85 -13.49 -1.30
C VAL A 133 3.50 -12.13 -1.92
N ILE A 134 4.54 -11.40 -2.31
CA ILE A 134 4.43 -10.12 -3.06
C ILE A 134 4.23 -10.39 -4.57
N ASP A 135 4.38 -11.64 -5.00
CA ASP A 135 4.10 -12.06 -6.37
C ASP A 135 2.60 -12.03 -6.67
N SER A 136 2.19 -12.40 -7.89
CA SER A 136 0.86 -12.25 -8.55
C SER A 136 -0.41 -12.18 -7.66
N GLU A 137 -0.39 -12.82 -6.48
CA GLU A 137 -1.35 -12.63 -5.40
C GLU A 137 -1.48 -11.20 -4.85
N LEU A 138 -0.45 -10.33 -4.86
CA LEU A 138 -0.61 -8.92 -4.47
C LEU A 138 -1.64 -8.22 -5.37
N SER A 139 -1.60 -8.52 -6.68
CA SER A 139 -2.59 -8.02 -7.63
C SER A 139 -3.97 -8.59 -7.33
N GLU A 140 -4.09 -9.88 -7.03
CA GLU A 140 -5.39 -10.50 -6.72
C GLU A 140 -5.96 -10.11 -5.35
N LYS A 141 -5.15 -10.05 -4.30
CA LYS A 141 -5.56 -9.75 -2.92
C LYS A 141 -5.92 -8.28 -2.77
N VAL A 142 -5.15 -7.37 -3.38
CA VAL A 142 -5.53 -5.95 -3.46
C VAL A 142 -6.76 -5.79 -4.37
N ALA A 143 -6.91 -6.58 -5.43
CA ALA A 143 -8.16 -6.61 -6.22
C ALA A 143 -9.36 -7.10 -5.41
N ARG A 144 -9.20 -8.10 -4.54
CA ARG A 144 -10.28 -8.62 -3.66
C ARG A 144 -10.66 -7.59 -2.58
N ALA A 145 -9.69 -6.87 -2.02
CA ALA A 145 -9.95 -5.73 -1.12
C ALA A 145 -10.62 -4.55 -1.85
N ALA A 146 -10.40 -4.42 -3.15
CA ALA A 146 -11.02 -3.43 -4.03
C ALA A 146 -12.29 -3.99 -4.69
N SER A 147 -13.42 -3.91 -4.00
CA SER A 147 -14.73 -4.48 -4.37
C SER A 147 -15.47 -3.83 -5.58
N ASN A 148 -14.95 -3.78 -6.84
CA ASN A 148 -15.71 -3.41 -8.08
C ASN A 148 -14.90 -3.43 -9.42
N LYS A 149 -15.60 -3.55 -10.56
CA LYS A 149 -15.08 -3.75 -11.95
C LYS A 149 -14.35 -2.54 -12.58
N GLN A 150 -13.31 -2.86 -13.36
CA GLN A 150 -12.52 -2.05 -14.33
C GLN A 150 -11.78 -0.79 -13.82
N GLN A 151 -12.43 0.17 -13.16
CA GLN A 151 -11.77 1.38 -12.65
C GLN A 151 -10.79 1.06 -11.52
N LYS A 152 -11.15 0.06 -10.70
CA LYS A 152 -10.27 -0.48 -9.65
C LYS A 152 -9.06 -1.24 -10.18
N MET A 153 -9.11 -1.77 -11.41
CA MET A 153 -7.93 -2.40 -12.02
C MET A 153 -6.83 -1.36 -12.28
N HIS A 154 -7.23 -0.12 -12.58
CA HIS A 154 -6.30 0.98 -12.80
C HIS A 154 -5.69 1.47 -11.48
N GLU A 155 -6.52 1.68 -10.45
CA GLU A 155 -6.07 2.02 -9.10
C GLU A 155 -5.15 0.95 -8.50
N LEU A 156 -5.46 -0.32 -8.78
CA LEU A 156 -4.66 -1.46 -8.36
C LEU A 156 -3.28 -1.45 -9.01
N ARG A 157 -3.22 -1.30 -10.34
CA ARG A 157 -1.95 -1.22 -11.08
C ARG A 157 -1.11 -0.07 -10.56
N ARG A 158 -1.75 1.07 -10.30
CA ARG A 158 -1.12 2.23 -9.69
C ARG A 158 -0.52 1.89 -8.32
N ALA A 159 -1.32 1.32 -7.42
CA ALA A 159 -0.88 0.91 -6.09
C ALA A 159 0.31 -0.04 -6.14
N VAL A 160 0.24 -1.04 -7.01
CA VAL A 160 1.31 -2.04 -7.21
C VAL A 160 2.59 -1.38 -7.72
N LEU A 161 2.50 -0.49 -8.72
CA LEU A 161 3.65 0.26 -9.23
C LEU A 161 4.26 1.18 -8.16
N GLN A 162 3.44 1.86 -7.35
CA GLN A 162 3.92 2.66 -6.21
C GLN A 162 4.70 1.81 -5.22
N CYS A 163 4.16 0.65 -4.87
CA CYS A 163 4.80 -0.26 -3.94
C CYS A 163 6.13 -0.76 -4.50
N TYR A 164 6.17 -1.18 -5.76
CA TYR A 164 7.42 -1.54 -6.43
C TYR A 164 8.44 -0.38 -6.39
N GLY A 165 8.01 0.84 -6.69
CA GLY A 165 8.86 2.03 -6.64
C GLY A 165 9.40 2.39 -5.26
N ILE A 166 8.84 1.83 -4.17
CA ILE A 166 9.28 2.01 -2.78
C ILE A 166 10.22 0.88 -2.35
N ILE A 167 10.00 -0.35 -2.84
CA ILE A 167 10.72 -1.54 -2.35
C ILE A 167 12.00 -1.86 -3.14
N ILE A 168 12.16 -1.34 -4.36
CA ILE A 168 13.31 -1.63 -5.24
C ILE A 168 14.65 -1.31 -4.56
N GLU A 169 14.78 -0.13 -3.95
CA GLU A 169 16.03 0.33 -3.34
C GLU A 169 16.33 -0.38 -2.01
N PRO A 170 15.38 -0.49 -1.06
CA PRO A 170 15.66 -1.15 0.22
C PRO A 170 15.94 -2.66 0.14
N LEU A 171 15.38 -3.36 -0.86
CA LEU A 171 15.59 -4.81 -0.99
C LEU A 171 16.89 -5.18 -1.72
N GLY A 172 17.48 -4.25 -2.47
CA GLY A 172 18.72 -4.48 -3.21
C GLY A 172 18.69 -5.77 -4.03
N ASP A 173 19.57 -6.72 -3.70
CA ASP A 173 19.75 -7.98 -4.45
C ASP A 173 18.62 -8.99 -4.22
N ARG A 174 17.91 -8.89 -3.09
CA ARG A 174 16.74 -9.73 -2.81
C ARG A 174 15.59 -9.43 -3.79
N PHE A 175 15.60 -8.23 -4.37
CA PHE A 175 14.63 -7.82 -5.39
C PHE A 175 14.78 -8.62 -6.70
N ALA A 176 15.94 -9.23 -6.98
CA ALA A 176 16.20 -9.94 -8.24
C ALA A 176 15.13 -10.99 -8.58
N LYS A 177 14.60 -11.69 -7.55
CA LYS A 177 13.53 -12.69 -7.73
C LYS A 177 12.22 -12.10 -8.25
N ARG A 178 11.96 -10.82 -7.97
CA ARG A 178 10.71 -10.10 -8.32
C ARG A 178 10.80 -9.31 -9.61
N VAL A 179 11.98 -9.24 -10.23
CA VAL A 179 12.19 -8.51 -11.50
C VAL A 179 11.26 -9.01 -12.62
N PRO A 180 11.06 -10.33 -12.84
CA PRO A 180 10.14 -10.79 -13.87
C PRO A 180 8.70 -10.31 -13.63
N ALA A 181 8.24 -10.33 -12.37
CA ALA A 181 6.92 -9.85 -12.00
C ALA A 181 6.78 -8.33 -12.20
N LEU A 182 7.80 -7.56 -11.83
CA LEU A 182 7.85 -6.11 -12.08
C LEU A 182 7.73 -5.81 -13.58
N LEU A 183 8.53 -6.47 -14.42
CA LEU A 183 8.52 -6.23 -15.87
C LEU A 183 7.15 -6.58 -16.49
N ALA A 184 6.52 -7.67 -16.04
CA ALA A 184 5.17 -8.02 -16.49
C ALA A 184 4.12 -6.96 -16.11
N VAL A 185 4.22 -6.38 -14.90
CA VAL A 185 3.32 -5.29 -14.46
C VAL A 185 3.57 -4.02 -15.26
N VAL A 186 4.83 -3.64 -15.51
CA VAL A 186 5.19 -2.47 -16.32
C VAL A 186 4.70 -2.62 -17.76
N ASP A 187 4.93 -3.77 -18.39
CA ASP A 187 4.46 -4.06 -19.75
C ASP A 187 2.92 -4.06 -19.84
N SER A 188 2.25 -4.68 -18.86
CA SER A 188 0.79 -4.66 -18.77
C SER A 188 0.25 -3.24 -18.59
N ALA A 189 0.90 -2.41 -17.78
CA ALA A 189 0.54 -1.04 -17.54
C ALA A 189 0.69 -0.19 -18.82
N LEU A 190 1.84 -0.25 -19.48
CA LEU A 190 2.13 0.50 -20.71
C LEU A 190 1.25 0.07 -21.88
N SER A 191 1.03 -1.24 -22.06
CA SER A 191 0.16 -1.75 -23.14
C SER A 191 -1.30 -1.34 -22.96
N VAL A 192 -1.79 -1.29 -21.72
CA VAL A 192 -3.14 -0.76 -21.43
C VAL A 192 -3.19 0.74 -21.67
N SER A 193 -2.23 1.52 -21.15
CA SER A 193 -2.17 2.96 -21.37
C SER A 193 -2.10 3.32 -22.86
N LEU A 194 -1.34 2.55 -23.66
CA LEU A 194 -1.25 2.74 -25.12
C LEU A 194 -2.58 2.46 -25.82
N LYS A 195 -3.27 1.36 -25.45
CA LYS A 195 -4.59 1.02 -26.01
C LYS A 195 -5.61 2.10 -25.69
N THR A 196 -5.65 2.56 -24.44
CA THR A 196 -6.57 3.64 -24.03
C THR A 196 -6.25 4.96 -24.72
N TRP A 197 -4.96 5.29 -24.90
CA TRP A 197 -4.56 6.49 -25.62
C TRP A 197 -5.01 6.46 -27.09
N LYS A 198 -4.77 5.35 -27.81
CA LYS A 198 -5.23 5.19 -29.20
C LYS A 198 -6.76 5.27 -29.33
N GLN A 199 -7.50 4.74 -28.36
CA GLN A 199 -8.95 4.83 -28.33
C GLN A 199 -9.43 6.28 -28.13
N ALA A 200 -8.79 7.02 -27.23
CA ALA A 200 -9.08 8.44 -27.01
C ALA A 200 -8.74 9.29 -28.25
N GLU A 201 -7.60 9.05 -28.89
CA GLU A 201 -7.21 9.72 -30.13
C GLU A 201 -8.22 9.48 -31.27
N ALA A 202 -8.68 8.23 -31.44
CA ALA A 202 -9.70 7.89 -32.42
C ALA A 202 -11.05 8.58 -32.13
N GLN A 203 -11.43 8.72 -30.85
CA GLN A 203 -12.64 9.44 -30.44
C GLN A 203 -12.53 10.94 -30.69
N LEU A 204 -11.37 11.56 -30.46
CA LEU A 204 -11.14 12.98 -30.76
C LEU A 204 -11.21 13.24 -32.27
N ASN A 205 -10.58 12.39 -33.08
CA ASN A 205 -10.61 12.51 -34.54
C ASN A 205 -12.04 12.31 -35.10
N ALA A 206 -12.83 11.41 -34.51
CA ALA A 206 -14.25 11.25 -34.85
C ALA A 206 -15.13 12.40 -34.31
N GLY A 207 -14.80 12.95 -33.15
CA GLY A 207 -15.48 14.09 -32.53
C GLY A 207 -15.27 15.39 -33.29
N GLN A 208 -14.10 15.62 -33.89
CA GLN A 208 -13.86 16.76 -34.80
C GLN A 208 -14.71 16.68 -36.08
N GLN A 209 -15.12 15.48 -36.51
CA GLN A 209 -16.08 15.29 -37.60
C GLN A 209 -17.54 15.48 -37.14
N ALA A 210 -17.86 15.20 -35.87
CA ALA A 210 -19.20 15.36 -35.29
C ALA A 210 -19.50 16.73 -34.67
N ALA A 211 -18.47 17.53 -34.32
CA ALA A 211 -18.58 18.87 -33.76
C ALA A 211 -19.18 19.91 -34.72
N ALA A 212 -19.35 19.56 -36.00
CA ALA A 212 -20.17 20.33 -36.92
C ALA A 212 -21.69 20.22 -36.64
N GLY A 213 -22.13 19.28 -35.78
CA GLY A 213 -23.55 18.92 -35.65
C GLY A 213 -24.23 19.11 -34.29
N ASP A 214 -23.59 18.83 -33.14
CA ASP A 214 -24.35 18.71 -31.87
C ASP A 214 -23.57 19.17 -30.62
N LEU A 215 -23.62 20.47 -30.33
CA LEU A 215 -23.09 21.08 -29.10
C LEU A 215 -23.94 20.77 -27.85
N GLU A 216 -25.23 20.50 -28.01
CA GLU A 216 -26.17 20.28 -26.88
C GLU A 216 -25.97 18.93 -26.18
N LYS A 217 -25.58 17.88 -26.91
CA LYS A 217 -25.32 16.55 -26.35
C LYS A 217 -24.05 16.51 -25.50
N ILE A 218 -23.07 17.36 -25.82
CA ILE A 218 -21.82 17.49 -25.06
C ILE A 218 -22.10 18.14 -23.70
N ALA A 219 -22.92 19.19 -23.67
CA ALA A 219 -23.30 19.88 -22.43
C ALA A 219 -24.14 19.02 -21.47
N ALA A 220 -24.98 18.12 -22.01
CA ALA A 220 -25.76 17.18 -21.20
C ALA A 220 -24.88 16.15 -20.45
N ASN A 221 -23.75 15.75 -21.02
CA ASN A 221 -22.85 14.77 -20.41
C ASN A 221 -22.02 15.34 -19.24
N LEU A 222 -21.75 16.65 -19.20
CA LEU A 222 -21.03 17.29 -18.08
C LEU A 222 -21.80 17.22 -16.75
N HIS A 223 -23.12 17.09 -16.78
CA HIS A 223 -23.96 17.06 -15.58
C HIS A 223 -24.11 15.65 -14.96
N SER A 224 -23.55 14.61 -15.58
CA SER A 224 -23.69 13.20 -15.13
C SER A 224 -22.66 12.73 -14.10
N GLY A 225 -21.76 13.60 -13.64
CA GLY A 225 -20.74 13.27 -12.63
C GLY A 225 -19.67 12.26 -13.08
N SER A 226 -19.72 11.78 -14.32
CA SER A 226 -18.64 11.02 -14.96
C SER A 226 -17.88 11.94 -15.90
N ASN A 227 -16.98 12.76 -15.35
CA ASN A 227 -16.18 13.69 -16.14
C ASN A 227 -15.31 12.88 -17.13
N PRO A 228 -15.42 13.07 -18.46
CA PRO A 228 -14.59 12.38 -19.44
C PRO A 228 -13.09 12.57 -19.17
N HIS A 229 -12.72 13.71 -18.60
CA HIS A 229 -11.35 14.02 -18.18
C HIS A 229 -10.80 13.11 -17.08
N ASP A 230 -11.63 12.50 -16.23
CA ASP A 230 -11.11 11.58 -15.20
C ASP A 230 -10.58 10.28 -15.83
N LYS A 231 -11.15 9.85 -16.96
CA LYS A 231 -10.64 8.70 -17.75
C LYS A 231 -9.39 9.06 -18.53
N GLU A 232 -9.29 10.30 -19.01
CA GLU A 232 -8.12 10.79 -19.70
C GLU A 232 -6.94 11.04 -18.76
N LEU A 233 -7.20 11.48 -17.53
CA LEU A 233 -6.16 11.66 -16.52
C LEU A 233 -5.59 10.32 -16.03
N ALA A 234 -6.39 9.26 -16.05
CA ALA A 234 -5.95 7.96 -15.57
C ALA A 234 -4.78 7.39 -16.42
N TYR A 235 -4.86 7.39 -17.76
CA TYR A 235 -3.91 6.63 -18.59
C TYR A 235 -2.47 7.15 -18.50
N TRP A 236 -2.27 8.48 -18.40
CA TRP A 236 -0.94 9.07 -18.33
C TRP A 236 -0.30 8.82 -16.95
N GLU A 237 -1.09 8.82 -15.88
CA GLU A 237 -0.59 8.59 -14.52
C GLU A 237 0.02 7.19 -14.42
N THR A 238 -0.70 6.15 -14.88
CA THR A 238 -0.18 4.77 -14.86
C THR A 238 1.02 4.59 -15.77
N ALA A 239 1.05 5.22 -16.94
CA ALA A 239 2.22 5.17 -17.83
C ALA A 239 3.43 5.85 -17.19
N TYR A 240 3.25 7.03 -16.61
CA TYR A 240 4.28 7.77 -15.90
C TYR A 240 4.85 6.95 -14.75
N MET A 241 3.99 6.33 -13.96
CA MET A 241 4.42 5.54 -12.80
C MET A 241 5.10 4.25 -13.21
N ALA A 242 4.67 3.61 -14.31
CA ALA A 242 5.35 2.46 -14.88
C ALA A 242 6.78 2.82 -15.32
N LEU A 243 6.93 3.92 -16.06
CA LEU A 243 8.23 4.42 -16.52
C LEU A 243 9.13 4.86 -15.36
N ASN A 244 8.59 5.57 -14.36
CA ASN A 244 9.35 6.01 -13.19
C ASN A 244 9.81 4.81 -12.35
N THR A 245 8.95 3.81 -12.15
CA THR A 245 9.32 2.59 -11.42
C THR A 245 10.41 1.81 -12.15
N PHE A 246 10.29 1.69 -13.47
CA PHE A 246 11.34 1.09 -14.30
C PHE A 246 12.64 1.89 -14.26
N GLY A 247 12.56 3.22 -14.35
CA GLY A 247 13.71 4.12 -14.23
C GLY A 247 14.43 3.98 -12.90
N LYS A 248 13.69 3.91 -11.79
CA LYS A 248 14.24 3.64 -10.45
C LYS A 248 14.95 2.29 -10.36
N TYR A 249 14.40 1.25 -11.00
CA TYR A 249 15.05 -0.05 -11.08
C TYR A 249 16.37 0.04 -11.85
N VAL A 250 16.37 0.70 -13.01
CA VAL A 250 17.58 0.89 -13.83
C VAL A 250 18.63 1.69 -13.05
N SER A 251 18.28 2.81 -12.43
CA SER A 251 19.24 3.60 -11.64
C SER A 251 19.80 2.82 -10.45
N ALA A 252 18.96 2.08 -9.73
CA ALA A 252 19.40 1.25 -8.61
C ALA A 252 20.31 0.10 -9.07
N SER A 253 20.08 -0.46 -10.26
CA SER A 253 20.95 -1.50 -10.84
C SER A 253 22.30 -0.94 -11.29
N LEU A 254 22.32 0.26 -11.89
CA LEU A 254 23.54 0.95 -12.32
C LEU A 254 24.42 1.35 -11.12
N GLN A 255 23.83 1.90 -10.07
CA GLN A 255 24.56 2.24 -8.84
C GLN A 255 25.22 1.01 -8.21
N ARG A 256 24.55 -0.14 -8.25
CA ARG A 256 25.12 -1.42 -7.78
C ARG A 256 26.30 -1.87 -8.63
N ALA A 257 26.15 -1.88 -9.95
CA ALA A 257 27.24 -2.25 -10.85
C ALA A 257 28.48 -1.33 -10.71
N MET A 258 28.26 -0.04 -10.43
CA MET A 258 29.35 0.89 -10.15
C MET A 258 29.98 0.71 -8.77
N GLY A 259 29.20 0.35 -7.74
CA GLY A 259 29.71 0.07 -6.39
C GLY A 259 30.56 -1.21 -6.31
N GLU A 260 30.20 -2.25 -7.06
CA GLU A 260 31.00 -3.48 -7.16
C GLU A 260 32.35 -3.26 -7.87
N ALA A 261 32.41 -2.29 -8.81
CA ALA A 261 33.65 -1.94 -9.50
C ALA A 261 34.67 -1.21 -8.61
N ASP A 262 34.21 -0.51 -7.56
CA ASP A 262 35.08 0.20 -6.60
C ASP A 262 35.56 -0.73 -5.46
N GLY A 263 34.75 -1.72 -5.08
CA GLY A 263 35.12 -2.73 -4.07
C GLY A 263 36.12 -3.80 -4.53
N SER A 264 36.42 -3.88 -5.83
CA SER A 264 37.36 -4.85 -6.43
C SER A 264 38.80 -4.28 -6.57
N ARG A 265 39.10 -3.14 -5.94
CA ARG A 265 40.39 -2.45 -5.99
C ARG A 265 41.16 -2.40 -4.66
N ILE A 266 40.88 -3.31 -3.73
CA ILE A 266 41.66 -3.49 -2.48
C ILE A 266 42.17 -4.91 -2.38
#